data_AF-A0A2V2UUC5-F1
#
_entry.id   AF-A0A2V2UUC5-F1
#
_cell.length_a   1.000
_cell.length_b   1.000
_cell.length_c   1.000
_cell.angle_alpha   90.00
_cell.angle_beta   90.00
_cell.angle_gamma   90.00
#
_symmetry.space_group_name_H-M   'P 1'
#
loop_
_entity.id
_entity.type
_entity.pdbx_description
1 polymer ?
#
loop_
_entity_poly.entity_id
_entity_poly.type
_entity_poly.pdbx_seq_one_letter_code
_entity_poly.pdbx_strand_id
1 'polypeptide(L)'
;MNAEDRLLLALMVGTNLSEVKGAAYKKYNRESLLQVAAADAVERLKFLLFVLVMALQHMHEQFHVLDIADMLLVFLGEVFVDFTKHLFVAKFNGISLSVYRTYAQLTILDMAAETVLWRLGDNIHIRCVDEPQLHVDNVKTLLSASDGFFPKYVKRTGYIPVPYAALLLWSLYPFVSIMLLRAPLLFALSLAILVLLKILLSELIRGVATRFVVRSLIVLQHSEPRRGNGGAAGILFGVSPLGTPFVGSLKGGSEDADGGPVATLQLTSFLCSLLSLEPFDLQAGKTKR
;
A
#
# COMPACT_ATOMS: atom_id res chain seq x y z
N MET A 1 38.90 9.62 6.31
CA MET A 1 37.63 10.08 6.89
C MET A 1 37.78 11.54 7.23
N ASN A 2 37.36 12.40 6.31
CA ASN A 2 37.57 13.84 6.36
C ASN A 2 36.57 14.51 7.30
N ALA A 3 36.86 15.74 7.73
CA ALA A 3 35.97 16.52 8.59
C ALA A 3 34.62 16.83 7.91
N GLU A 4 34.60 16.89 6.58
CA GLU A 4 33.41 17.08 5.75
C GLU A 4 32.45 15.89 5.82
N ASP A 5 32.95 14.66 5.76
CA ASP A 5 32.15 13.43 5.92
C ASP A 5 31.48 13.38 7.31
N ARG A 6 32.20 13.85 8.34
CA ARG A 6 31.70 13.94 9.71
C ARG A 6 30.65 15.04 9.86
N LEU A 7 30.80 16.16 9.16
CA LEU A 7 29.83 17.24 9.14
C LEU A 7 28.52 16.80 8.49
N LEU A 8 28.60 16.10 7.35
CA LEU A 8 27.43 15.63 6.62
C LEU A 8 26.66 14.56 7.40
N LEU A 9 27.37 13.62 8.01
CA LEU A 9 26.77 12.62 8.90
C LEU A 9 26.17 13.27 10.16
N ALA A 10 26.84 14.26 10.75
CA ALA A 10 26.31 15.01 11.90
C ALA A 10 25.07 15.84 11.53
N LEU A 11 25.01 16.40 10.32
CA LEU A 11 23.84 17.12 9.81
C LEU A 11 22.66 16.17 9.59
N MET A 12 22.87 14.99 8.96
CA MET A 12 21.82 13.97 8.80
C MET A 12 21.30 13.45 10.14
N VAL A 13 22.19 13.19 11.10
CA VAL A 13 21.79 12.78 12.46
C VAL A 13 21.05 13.91 13.18
N GLY A 14 21.49 15.16 13.01
CA GLY A 14 20.86 16.34 13.61
C GLY A 14 19.45 16.59 13.08
N THR A 15 19.22 16.45 11.77
CA THR A 15 17.89 16.57 11.15
C THR A 15 16.97 15.48 11.67
N ASN A 16 17.41 14.23 11.65
CA ASN A 16 16.62 13.08 12.09
C ASN A 16 16.27 13.16 13.59
N LEU A 17 17.18 13.64 14.43
CA LEU A 17 16.92 13.86 15.86
C LEU A 17 15.94 15.02 16.12
N SER A 18 16.00 16.09 15.32
CA SER A 18 15.06 17.21 15.42
C SER A 18 13.65 16.81 15.01
N GLU A 19 13.52 15.93 14.02
CA GLU A 19 12.25 15.38 13.57
C GLU A 19 11.65 14.41 14.58
N VAL A 20 12.46 13.49 15.13
CA VAL A 20 12.03 12.57 16.20
C VAL A 20 11.54 13.37 17.42
N LYS A 21 12.24 14.46 17.80
CA LYS A 21 11.77 15.35 18.87
C LYS A 21 10.49 16.09 18.48
N GLY A 22 10.37 16.63 17.28
CA GLY A 22 9.18 17.34 16.82
C GLY A 22 7.93 16.44 16.77
N ALA A 23 8.08 15.20 16.32
CA ALA A 23 7.02 14.20 16.30
C ALA A 23 6.70 13.67 17.70
N ALA A 24 7.70 13.54 18.58
CA ALA A 24 7.51 13.04 19.95
C ALA A 24 6.51 13.86 20.78
N TYR A 25 6.47 15.18 20.60
CA TYR A 25 5.61 16.07 21.41
C TYR A 25 4.27 16.41 20.76
N LYS A 26 4.03 15.94 19.52
CA LYS A 26 2.77 16.22 18.82
C LYS A 26 1.75 15.14 19.11
N LYS A 27 0.52 15.54 19.44
CA LYS A 27 -0.60 14.61 19.57
C LYS A 27 -1.04 14.16 18.19
N TYR A 28 -0.94 12.86 17.91
CA TYR A 28 -1.35 12.26 16.64
C TYR A 28 -2.66 11.48 16.80
N ASN A 29 -3.59 11.72 15.89
CA ASN A 29 -4.74 10.85 15.66
C ASN A 29 -4.33 9.70 14.73
N ARG A 30 -5.11 8.60 14.74
CA ARG A 30 -4.88 7.43 13.87
C ARG A 30 -4.86 7.80 12.38
N GLU A 31 -5.62 8.80 11.97
CA GLU A 31 -5.66 9.26 10.57
C GLU A 31 -4.43 10.10 10.21
N SER A 32 -4.01 11.01 11.10
CA SER A 32 -2.77 11.78 10.90
C SER A 32 -1.51 10.90 10.94
N LEU A 33 -1.53 9.82 11.72
CA LEU A 33 -0.43 8.86 11.78
C LEU A 33 -0.29 8.06 10.48
N LEU A 34 -1.40 7.80 9.78
CA LEU A 34 -1.38 7.21 8.43
C LEU A 34 -0.64 8.12 7.45
N GLN A 35 -0.90 9.44 7.50
CA GLN A 35 -0.22 10.40 6.61
C GLN A 35 1.29 10.48 6.88
N VAL A 36 1.70 10.47 8.16
CA VAL A 36 3.12 10.41 8.53
C VAL A 36 3.76 9.12 8.01
N ALA A 37 3.14 7.97 8.27
CA ALA A 37 3.66 6.68 7.79
C ALA A 37 3.74 6.61 6.26
N ALA A 38 2.78 7.21 5.55
CA ALA A 38 2.79 7.30 4.10
C ALA A 38 3.92 8.21 3.60
N ALA A 39 4.16 9.35 4.24
CA ALA A 39 5.24 10.27 3.91
C ALA A 39 6.62 9.60 4.09
N ASP A 40 6.83 8.91 5.21
CA ASP A 40 8.06 8.17 5.52
C ASP A 40 8.32 7.07 4.48
N ALA A 41 7.28 6.31 4.10
CA ALA A 41 7.39 5.30 3.05
C ALA A 41 7.76 5.91 1.68
N VAL A 42 7.20 7.07 1.35
CA VAL A 42 7.50 7.81 0.11
C VAL A 42 8.92 8.37 0.13
N GLU A 43 9.42 8.85 1.26
CA GLU A 43 10.80 9.29 1.42
C GLU A 43 11.79 8.17 1.14
N ARG A 44 11.57 6.98 1.72
CA ARG A 44 12.40 5.80 1.43
C ARG A 44 12.37 5.39 -0.03
N LEU A 45 11.20 5.50 -0.69
CA LEU A 45 11.09 5.24 -2.12
C LEU A 45 11.94 6.24 -2.94
N LYS A 46 11.90 7.52 -2.58
CA LYS A 46 12.72 8.56 -3.22
C LYS A 46 14.21 8.30 -2.99
N PHE A 47 14.60 7.91 -1.78
CA PHE A 47 15.98 7.53 -1.46
C PHE A 47 16.46 6.39 -2.36
N LEU A 48 15.69 5.30 -2.47
CA LEU A 48 16.01 4.17 -3.35
C LEU A 48 16.12 4.61 -4.82
N LEU A 49 15.26 5.51 -5.27
CA LEU A 49 15.30 6.02 -6.64
C LEU A 49 16.54 6.88 -6.90
N PHE A 50 16.93 7.73 -5.95
CA PHE A 50 18.16 8.52 -6.06
C PHE A 50 19.41 7.64 -6.03
N VAL A 51 19.44 6.61 -5.19
CA VAL A 51 20.52 5.60 -5.19
C VAL A 51 20.59 4.88 -6.54
N LEU A 52 19.45 4.49 -7.12
CA LEU A 52 19.40 3.87 -8.44
C LEU A 52 19.95 4.81 -9.52
N VAL A 53 19.57 6.08 -9.50
CA VAL A 53 20.04 7.08 -10.48
C VAL A 53 21.53 7.32 -10.32
N MET A 54 22.00 7.48 -9.09
CA MET A 54 23.42 7.65 -8.79
C MET A 54 24.21 6.44 -9.26
N ALA A 55 23.72 5.21 -9.05
CA ALA A 55 24.32 4.02 -9.61
C ALA A 55 24.38 4.10 -11.14
N LEU A 56 23.26 4.35 -11.83
CA LEU A 56 23.22 4.44 -13.30
C LEU A 56 24.21 5.48 -13.88
N GLN A 57 24.38 6.62 -13.20
CA GLN A 57 25.30 7.68 -13.63
C GLN A 57 26.76 7.34 -13.36
N HIS A 58 27.08 6.79 -12.19
CA HIS A 58 28.46 6.50 -11.77
C HIS A 58 28.95 5.11 -12.17
N MET A 59 28.11 4.25 -12.77
CA MET A 59 28.52 2.96 -13.36
C MET A 59 29.67 3.11 -14.37
N HIS A 60 29.86 4.31 -14.96
CA HIS A 60 30.94 4.59 -15.90
C HIS A 60 32.29 4.89 -15.21
N GLU A 61 32.31 5.43 -14.00
CA GLU A 61 33.51 6.02 -13.38
C GLU A 61 34.17 5.20 -12.26
N GLN A 62 33.80 3.91 -12.13
CA GLN A 62 34.20 2.97 -11.06
C GLN A 62 33.33 3.08 -9.81
N PHE A 63 32.23 2.32 -9.78
CA PHE A 63 31.44 2.10 -8.57
C PHE A 63 32.17 1.07 -7.70
N HIS A 64 32.73 1.48 -6.56
CA HIS A 64 33.40 0.55 -5.65
C HIS A 64 32.37 -0.15 -4.74
N VAL A 65 32.70 -1.38 -4.28
CA VAL A 65 31.82 -2.14 -3.37
C VAL A 65 31.59 -1.40 -2.04
N LEU A 66 32.54 -0.56 -1.62
CA LEU A 66 32.42 0.27 -0.43
C LEU A 66 31.25 1.27 -0.54
N ASP A 67 31.03 1.85 -1.73
CA ASP A 67 29.98 2.85 -1.94
C ASP A 67 28.59 2.24 -1.76
N ILE A 68 28.39 0.99 -2.21
CA ILE A 68 27.13 0.25 -2.02
C ILE A 68 26.91 -0.05 -0.53
N ALA A 69 27.97 -0.41 0.19
CA ALA A 69 27.88 -0.71 1.62
C ALA A 69 27.50 0.53 2.44
N ASP A 70 28.08 1.69 2.12
CA ASP A 70 27.76 2.95 2.79
C ASP A 70 26.32 3.40 2.50
N MET A 71 25.85 3.28 1.25
CA MET A 71 24.45 3.56 0.90
C MET A 71 23.47 2.63 1.60
N LEU A 72 23.81 1.33 1.69
CA LEU A 72 22.99 0.36 2.41
C LEU A 72 22.94 0.68 3.90
N LEU A 73 24.06 1.10 4.51
CA LEU A 73 24.12 1.49 5.90
C LEU A 73 23.26 2.72 6.18
N VAL A 74 23.31 3.73 5.30
CA VAL A 74 22.44 4.91 5.39
C VAL A 74 20.96 4.51 5.27
N PHE A 75 20.61 3.66 4.30
CA PHE A 75 19.25 3.16 4.14
C PHE A 75 18.77 2.39 5.38
N LEU A 76 19.62 1.55 5.97
CA LEU A 76 19.29 0.78 7.16
C LEU A 76 19.12 1.70 8.38
N GLY A 77 19.95 2.73 8.48
CA GLY A 77 19.83 3.79 9.47
C GLY A 77 18.49 4.53 9.35
N GLU A 78 18.09 4.88 8.14
CA GLU A 78 16.81 5.55 7.87
C GLU A 78 15.62 4.67 8.29
N VAL A 79 15.63 3.39 7.90
CA VAL A 79 14.60 2.42 8.30
C VAL A 79 14.54 2.28 9.83
N PHE A 80 15.69 2.28 10.51
CA PHE A 80 15.78 2.17 11.96
C PHE A 80 15.28 3.42 12.68
N VAL A 81 15.62 4.61 12.18
CA VAL A 81 15.19 5.91 12.73
C VAL A 81 13.67 6.02 12.67
N ASP A 82 13.08 5.75 11.51
CA ASP A 82 11.63 5.75 11.35
C ASP A 82 10.93 4.70 12.19
N PHE A 83 11.49 3.48 12.30
CA PHE A 83 10.93 2.47 13.19
C PHE A 83 10.88 3.00 14.63
N THR A 84 11.97 3.60 15.09
CA THR A 84 12.05 4.24 16.41
C THR A 84 11.04 5.38 16.56
N LYS A 85 10.88 6.23 15.54
CA LYS A 85 9.90 7.33 15.45
C LYS A 85 8.48 6.79 15.64
N HIS A 86 8.09 5.78 14.87
CA HIS A 86 6.76 5.16 14.94
C HIS A 86 6.48 4.47 16.28
N LEU A 87 7.49 3.81 16.87
CA LEU A 87 7.36 3.20 18.20
C LEU A 87 7.14 4.27 19.27
N PHE A 88 7.90 5.37 19.21
CA PHE A 88 7.77 6.46 20.16
C PHE A 88 6.41 7.14 20.04
N VAL A 89 6.00 7.51 18.82
CA VAL A 89 4.70 8.16 18.55
C VAL A 89 3.54 7.27 18.97
N ALA A 90 3.59 5.96 18.67
CA ALA A 90 2.55 5.02 19.06
C ALA A 90 2.44 4.89 20.59
N LYS A 91 3.59 4.76 21.28
CA LYS A 91 3.63 4.64 22.75
C LYS A 91 3.16 5.92 23.43
N PHE A 92 3.59 7.09 22.96
CA PHE A 92 3.23 8.38 23.57
C PHE A 92 1.75 8.74 23.35
N ASN A 93 1.18 8.38 22.20
CA ASN A 93 -0.23 8.65 21.89
C ASN A 93 -1.18 7.52 22.33
N GLY A 94 -0.69 6.44 22.95
CA GLY A 94 -1.51 5.30 23.37
C GLY A 94 -2.16 4.55 22.19
N ILE A 95 -1.55 4.59 21.01
CA ILE A 95 -2.06 3.92 19.80
C ILE A 95 -1.46 2.51 19.74
N SER A 96 -2.31 1.50 19.53
CA SER A 96 -1.85 0.12 19.37
C SER A 96 -1.10 -0.07 18.04
N LEU A 97 -0.01 -0.85 18.05
CA LEU A 97 0.71 -1.18 16.81
C LEU A 97 -0.12 -2.00 15.82
N SER A 98 -1.24 -2.58 16.25
CA SER A 98 -2.19 -3.26 15.36
C SER A 98 -2.77 -2.35 14.28
N VAL A 99 -2.79 -1.03 14.50
CA VAL A 99 -3.30 -0.04 13.56
C VAL A 99 -2.51 -0.04 12.24
N TYR A 100 -1.21 -0.33 12.27
CA TYR A 100 -0.39 -0.44 11.06
C TYR A 100 -0.83 -1.60 10.16
N ARG A 101 -1.42 -2.67 10.71
CA ARG A 101 -2.02 -3.74 9.91
C ARG A 101 -3.21 -3.21 9.12
N THR A 102 -4.03 -2.34 9.71
CA THR A 102 -5.15 -1.71 9.00
C THR A 102 -4.65 -0.73 7.93
N TYR A 103 -3.56 0.00 8.17
CA TYR A 103 -2.94 0.82 7.12
C TYR A 103 -2.49 -0.02 5.92
N ALA A 104 -1.84 -1.16 6.17
CA ALA A 104 -1.46 -2.09 5.09
C ALA A 104 -2.69 -2.65 4.36
N GLN A 105 -3.75 -2.99 5.08
CA GLN A 105 -5.02 -3.44 4.48
C GLN A 105 -5.65 -2.35 3.61
N LEU A 106 -5.60 -1.08 4.05
CA LEU A 106 -6.08 0.06 3.27
C LEU A 106 -5.30 0.21 1.96
N THR A 107 -3.97 0.11 2.00
CA THR A 107 -3.15 0.18 0.78
C THR A 107 -3.48 -0.96 -0.19
N ILE A 108 -3.65 -2.19 0.30
CA ILE A 108 -4.01 -3.33 -0.55
C ILE A 108 -5.43 -3.17 -1.11
N LEU A 109 -6.34 -2.60 -0.33
CA LEU A 109 -7.71 -2.30 -0.77
C LEU A 109 -7.73 -1.23 -1.87
N ASP A 110 -6.92 -0.17 -1.74
CA ASP A 110 -6.76 0.86 -2.78
C ASP A 110 -6.16 0.25 -4.07
N MET A 111 -5.25 -0.72 -3.97
CA MET A 111 -4.77 -1.48 -5.14
C MET A 111 -5.86 -2.36 -5.75
N ALA A 112 -6.64 -3.02 -4.90
CA ALA A 112 -7.73 -3.89 -5.34
C ALA A 112 -8.82 -3.09 -6.05
N ALA A 113 -9.12 -1.86 -5.58
CA ALA A 113 -10.05 -0.92 -6.21
C ALA A 113 -9.71 -0.70 -7.69
N GLU A 114 -8.45 -0.40 -7.97
CA GLU A 114 -7.94 -0.10 -9.32
C GLU A 114 -7.78 -1.34 -10.22
N THR A 115 -7.63 -2.54 -9.65
CA THR A 115 -7.25 -3.74 -10.41
C THR A 115 -8.40 -4.73 -10.61
N VAL A 116 -9.16 -5.02 -9.55
CA VAL A 116 -10.09 -6.16 -9.49
C VAL A 116 -11.50 -5.71 -9.15
N LEU A 117 -11.65 -4.87 -8.12
CA LEU A 117 -12.95 -4.51 -7.56
C LEU A 117 -13.84 -3.75 -8.56
N TRP A 118 -13.27 -2.83 -9.35
CA TRP A 118 -14.03 -2.14 -10.40
C TRP A 118 -14.62 -3.10 -11.44
N ARG A 119 -14.00 -4.28 -11.67
CA ARG A 119 -14.46 -5.28 -12.65
C ARG A 119 -15.63 -6.10 -12.15
N LEU A 120 -15.81 -6.21 -10.84
CA LEU A 120 -16.92 -6.97 -10.27
C LEU A 120 -18.25 -6.19 -10.31
N GLY A 121 -18.23 -4.93 -10.72
CA GLY A 121 -19.41 -4.15 -11.07
C GLY A 121 -20.38 -3.91 -9.91
N ASP A 122 -21.60 -3.52 -10.23
CA ASP A 122 -22.65 -3.16 -9.26
C ASP A 122 -23.15 -4.32 -8.39
N ASN A 123 -22.69 -5.55 -8.66
CA ASN A 123 -23.20 -6.79 -8.07
C ASN A 123 -22.65 -7.07 -6.65
N ILE A 124 -21.65 -6.32 -6.19
CA ILE A 124 -21.12 -6.46 -4.83
C ILE A 124 -21.84 -5.53 -3.87
N HIS A 125 -22.40 -6.10 -2.80
CA HIS A 125 -22.93 -5.34 -1.67
C HIS A 125 -21.85 -5.14 -0.62
N ILE A 126 -21.53 -3.89 -0.29
CA ILE A 126 -20.55 -3.55 0.74
C ILE A 126 -21.24 -3.43 2.08
N ARG A 127 -20.70 -4.07 3.13
CA ARG A 127 -21.23 -3.99 4.49
C ARG A 127 -20.09 -3.68 5.46
N CYS A 128 -20.21 -2.60 6.24
CA CYS A 128 -19.32 -2.38 7.38
C CYS A 128 -19.80 -3.27 8.54
N VAL A 129 -18.92 -4.08 9.11
CA VAL A 129 -19.25 -5.15 10.07
C VAL A 129 -19.81 -4.61 11.39
N ASP A 130 -19.37 -3.42 11.82
CA ASP A 130 -19.69 -2.86 13.14
C ASP A 130 -20.75 -1.75 13.10
N GLU A 131 -21.04 -1.18 11.93
CA GLU A 131 -22.02 -0.09 11.75
C GLU A 131 -22.86 -0.30 10.49
N PRO A 132 -24.12 -0.79 10.61
CA PRO A 132 -24.97 -1.10 9.46
C PRO A 132 -25.58 0.13 8.77
N GLN A 133 -25.37 1.35 9.27
CA GLN A 133 -26.01 2.57 8.77
C GLN A 133 -25.06 3.56 8.06
N LEU A 134 -23.77 3.25 7.92
CA LEU A 134 -22.88 4.10 7.11
C LEU A 134 -23.33 4.04 5.64
N HIS A 135 -23.62 5.19 5.05
CA HIS A 135 -24.20 5.33 3.71
C HIS A 135 -23.33 4.60 2.66
N VAL A 136 -23.76 3.40 2.28
CA VAL A 136 -23.00 2.42 1.47
C VAL A 136 -22.64 2.98 0.09
N ASP A 137 -23.45 3.89 -0.43
CA ASP A 137 -23.28 4.51 -1.74
C ASP A 137 -21.98 5.35 -1.82
N ASN A 138 -21.60 6.02 -0.73
CA ASN A 138 -20.34 6.78 -0.68
C ASN A 138 -19.11 5.86 -0.65
N VAL A 139 -19.22 4.67 -0.03
CA VAL A 139 -18.10 3.72 0.04
C VAL A 139 -17.90 3.05 -1.32
N LYS A 140 -18.98 2.81 -2.06
CA LYS A 140 -18.94 2.22 -3.41
C LYS A 140 -18.21 3.12 -4.41
N THR A 141 -18.47 4.43 -4.39
CA THR A 141 -17.73 5.41 -5.22
C THR A 141 -16.27 5.51 -4.79
N LEU A 142 -15.96 5.34 -3.50
CA LEU A 142 -14.59 5.31 -3.01
C LEU A 142 -13.83 4.02 -3.38
N LEU A 143 -14.52 2.94 -3.77
CA LEU A 143 -13.92 1.68 -4.23
C LEU A 143 -13.89 1.49 -5.75
N SER A 144 -14.49 2.39 -6.53
CA SER A 144 -14.37 2.36 -8.00
C SER A 144 -12.93 2.66 -8.46
N ALA A 145 -12.62 2.47 -9.74
CA ALA A 145 -11.33 2.93 -10.27
C ALA A 145 -11.22 4.48 -10.19
N SER A 146 -10.02 5.02 -10.10
CA SER A 146 -9.81 6.48 -10.15
C SER A 146 -10.07 7.01 -11.56
N ASP A 147 -10.94 8.00 -11.69
CA ASP A 147 -11.22 8.70 -12.97
C ASP A 147 -10.12 9.68 -13.42
N GLY A 148 -8.94 9.64 -12.78
CA GLY A 148 -7.85 10.59 -13.02
C GLY A 148 -6.52 9.93 -13.34
N PHE A 149 -5.57 10.72 -13.86
CA PHE A 149 -4.24 10.25 -14.28
C PHE A 149 -3.46 9.50 -13.18
N PHE A 150 -3.66 9.89 -11.92
CA PHE A 150 -3.03 9.22 -10.78
C PHE A 150 -4.00 8.23 -10.11
N PRO A 151 -3.55 6.99 -9.84
CA PRO A 151 -4.30 6.01 -9.06
C PRO A 151 -4.59 6.49 -7.62
N LYS A 152 -5.62 5.93 -6.98
CA LYS A 152 -6.04 6.28 -5.59
C LYS A 152 -4.90 6.20 -4.57
N TYR A 153 -4.09 5.14 -4.64
CA TYR A 153 -2.95 4.95 -3.74
C TYR A 153 -1.86 6.04 -3.89
N VAL A 154 -1.68 6.59 -5.09
CA VAL A 154 -0.72 7.67 -5.35
C VAL A 154 -1.23 8.98 -4.75
N LYS A 155 -2.52 9.26 -4.96
CA LYS A 155 -3.17 10.45 -4.37
C LYS A 155 -3.13 10.42 -2.84
N ARG A 156 -3.42 9.26 -2.23
CA ARG A 156 -3.43 9.11 -0.76
C ARG A 156 -2.04 9.22 -0.12
N THR A 157 -1.00 8.79 -0.81
CA THR A 157 0.39 8.88 -0.33
C THR A 157 1.03 10.24 -0.60
N GLY A 158 0.42 11.09 -1.44
CA GLY A 158 0.99 12.37 -1.85
C GLY A 158 2.22 12.25 -2.75
N TYR A 159 2.48 11.06 -3.31
CA TYR A 159 3.62 10.82 -4.19
C TYR A 159 3.35 11.36 -5.59
N ILE A 160 4.26 12.16 -6.14
CA ILE A 160 4.16 12.66 -7.52
C ILE A 160 5.24 11.95 -8.36
N PRO A 161 4.89 10.95 -9.19
CA PRO A 161 5.88 10.12 -9.89
C PRO A 161 6.52 10.81 -11.10
N VAL A 162 5.88 11.84 -11.67
CA VAL A 162 6.29 12.49 -12.93
C VAL A 162 7.74 13.01 -12.92
N PRO A 163 8.20 13.82 -11.94
CA PRO A 163 9.58 14.32 -11.93
C PRO A 163 10.61 13.20 -11.84
N TYR A 164 10.32 12.15 -11.07
CA TYR A 164 11.21 11.01 -10.91
C TYR A 164 11.30 10.15 -12.17
N ALA A 165 10.18 9.99 -12.90
CA ALA A 165 10.18 9.33 -14.20
C ALA A 165 11.02 10.11 -15.24
N ALA A 166 10.91 11.44 -15.26
CA ALA A 166 11.73 12.28 -16.13
C ALA A 166 13.22 12.18 -15.78
N LEU A 167 13.55 12.18 -14.49
CA LEU A 167 14.92 12.05 -13.99
C LEU A 167 15.52 10.67 -14.33
N LEU A 168 14.75 9.59 -14.19
CA LEU A 168 15.16 8.25 -14.63
C LEU A 168 15.38 8.21 -16.15
N LEU A 169 14.45 8.75 -16.95
CA LEU A 169 14.59 8.79 -18.41
C LEU A 169 15.85 9.56 -18.83
N TRP A 170 16.11 10.70 -18.19
CA TRP A 170 17.32 11.49 -18.42
C TRP A 170 18.59 10.70 -18.06
N SER A 171 18.59 10.01 -16.92
CA SER A 171 19.74 9.18 -16.49
C SER A 171 20.00 7.98 -17.41
N LEU A 172 18.95 7.41 -18.01
CA LEU A 172 19.06 6.23 -18.88
C LEU A 172 19.43 6.60 -20.33
N TYR A 173 19.11 7.81 -20.79
CA TYR A 173 19.34 8.26 -22.16
C TYR A 173 20.76 7.96 -22.71
N PRO A 174 21.87 8.35 -22.03
CA PRO A 174 23.22 8.09 -22.56
C PRO A 174 23.52 6.59 -22.67
N PHE A 175 23.09 5.81 -21.67
CA PHE A 175 23.28 4.36 -21.65
C PHE A 175 22.51 3.67 -22.78
N VAL A 176 21.24 4.06 -22.96
CA VAL A 176 20.36 3.54 -24.02
C VAL A 176 20.92 3.88 -25.40
N SER A 177 21.39 5.12 -25.60
CA SER A 177 21.98 5.53 -26.88
C SER A 177 23.22 4.70 -27.23
N ILE A 178 24.14 4.52 -26.29
CA ILE A 178 25.36 3.72 -26.51
C ILE A 178 25.02 2.25 -26.78
N MET A 179 24.11 1.66 -25.99
CA MET A 179 23.69 0.26 -26.19
C MET A 179 22.98 0.05 -27.53
N LEU A 180 22.13 0.99 -27.95
CA LEU A 180 21.39 0.89 -29.21
C LEU A 180 22.34 0.93 -30.41
N LEU A 181 23.38 1.77 -30.37
CA LEU A 181 24.36 1.86 -31.47
C LEU A 181 25.32 0.68 -31.52
N ARG A 182 25.80 0.18 -30.36
CA ARG A 182 26.84 -0.87 -30.33
C ARG A 182 26.29 -2.29 -30.31
N ALA A 183 25.15 -2.52 -29.67
CA ALA A 183 24.61 -3.85 -29.42
C ALA A 183 23.07 -3.84 -29.35
N PRO A 184 22.36 -3.62 -30.48
CA PRO A 184 20.90 -3.49 -30.49
C PRO A 184 20.17 -4.76 -30.00
N LEU A 185 20.75 -5.95 -30.20
CA LEU A 185 20.19 -7.20 -29.68
C LEU A 185 20.21 -7.27 -28.16
N LEU A 186 21.31 -6.85 -27.52
CA LEU A 186 21.41 -6.80 -26.06
C LEU A 186 20.46 -5.76 -25.46
N PHE A 187 20.29 -4.62 -26.14
CA PHE A 187 19.29 -3.62 -25.77
C PHE A 187 17.86 -4.18 -25.87
N ALA A 188 17.52 -4.89 -26.96
CA ALA A 188 16.21 -5.50 -27.12
C ALA A 188 15.94 -6.56 -26.03
N LEU A 189 16.94 -7.38 -25.70
CA LEU A 189 16.85 -8.37 -24.62
C LEU A 189 16.69 -7.71 -23.24
N SER A 190 17.44 -6.66 -22.94
CA SER A 190 17.32 -5.95 -21.65
C SER A 190 15.95 -5.28 -21.52
N LEU A 191 15.43 -4.69 -22.59
CA LEU A 191 14.08 -4.13 -22.63
C LEU A 191 13.01 -5.22 -22.46
N ALA A 192 13.17 -6.38 -23.10
CA ALA A 192 12.27 -7.52 -22.93
C ALA A 192 12.28 -8.02 -21.48
N ILE A 193 13.46 -8.12 -20.84
CA ILE A 193 13.59 -8.49 -19.42
C ILE A 193 12.86 -7.48 -18.53
N LEU A 194 13.03 -6.18 -18.77
CA LEU A 194 12.34 -5.14 -17.99
C LEU A 194 10.81 -5.19 -18.16
N VAL A 195 10.33 -5.44 -19.38
CA VAL A 195 8.89 -5.59 -19.66
C VAL A 195 8.35 -6.84 -18.98
N LEU A 196 9.04 -7.97 -19.06
CA LEU A 196 8.65 -9.21 -18.39
C LEU A 196 8.66 -9.04 -16.86
N LEU A 197 9.67 -8.39 -16.30
CA LEU A 197 9.75 -8.09 -14.87
C LEU A 197 8.58 -7.19 -14.43
N LYS A 198 8.25 -6.17 -15.22
CA LYS A 198 7.09 -5.30 -14.96
C LYS A 198 5.78 -6.09 -15.00
N ILE A 199 5.59 -6.97 -15.99
CA ILE A 199 4.40 -7.81 -16.10
C ILE A 199 4.31 -8.74 -14.89
N LEU A 200 5.41 -9.41 -14.53
CA LEU A 200 5.47 -10.31 -13.38
C LEU A 200 5.13 -9.59 -12.08
N LEU A 201 5.69 -8.39 -11.86
CA LEU A 201 5.40 -7.60 -10.67
C LEU A 201 3.93 -7.13 -10.65
N SER A 202 3.38 -6.73 -11.80
CA SER A 202 1.96 -6.36 -11.93
C SER A 202 1.05 -7.53 -11.61
N GLU A 203 1.32 -8.73 -12.14
CA GLU A 203 0.54 -9.92 -11.86
C GLU A 203 0.67 -10.38 -10.41
N LEU A 204 1.86 -10.26 -9.80
CA LEU A 204 2.05 -10.53 -8.38
C LEU A 204 1.18 -9.61 -7.51
N ILE A 205 1.19 -8.30 -7.79
CA ILE A 205 0.40 -7.32 -7.05
C ILE A 205 -1.10 -7.61 -7.21
N ARG A 206 -1.56 -7.88 -8.44
CA ARG A 206 -2.96 -8.27 -8.72
C ARG A 206 -3.34 -9.55 -7.99
N GLY A 207 -2.45 -10.55 -7.95
CA GLY A 207 -2.67 -11.81 -7.23
C GLY A 207 -2.80 -11.60 -5.72
N VAL A 208 -1.95 -10.77 -5.12
CA VAL A 208 -2.02 -10.41 -3.69
C VAL A 208 -3.32 -9.66 -3.39
N ALA A 209 -3.68 -8.66 -4.20
CA ALA A 209 -4.91 -7.90 -4.05
C ALA A 209 -6.16 -8.79 -4.18
N THR A 210 -6.20 -9.66 -5.20
CA THR A 210 -7.32 -10.60 -5.41
C THR A 210 -7.44 -11.56 -4.23
N ARG A 211 -6.32 -12.14 -3.77
CA ARG A 211 -6.30 -13.05 -2.62
C ARG A 211 -6.81 -12.36 -1.35
N PHE A 212 -6.44 -11.11 -1.14
CA PHE A 212 -6.94 -10.30 -0.03
C PHE A 212 -8.46 -10.09 -0.14
N VAL A 213 -8.96 -9.65 -1.28
CA VAL A 213 -10.41 -9.45 -1.49
C VAL A 213 -11.20 -10.74 -1.28
N VAL A 214 -10.78 -11.84 -1.91
CA VAL A 214 -11.50 -13.12 -1.84
C VAL A 214 -11.47 -13.71 -0.44
N ARG A 215 -10.32 -13.67 0.26
CA ARG A 215 -10.19 -14.32 1.58
C ARG A 215 -10.67 -13.46 2.74
N SER A 216 -10.54 -12.14 2.64
CA SER A 216 -10.76 -11.24 3.76
C SER A 216 -12.02 -10.41 3.63
N LEU A 217 -12.58 -10.27 2.43
CA LEU A 217 -13.72 -9.38 2.21
C LEU A 217 -14.95 -10.10 1.64
N ILE A 218 -14.80 -11.05 0.72
CA ILE A 218 -15.95 -11.77 0.15
C ILE A 218 -16.41 -12.88 1.11
N VAL A 219 -17.55 -12.64 1.75
CA VAL A 219 -18.32 -13.70 2.41
C VAL A 219 -19.48 -14.07 1.49
N LEU A 220 -19.46 -15.28 0.95
CA LEU A 220 -20.64 -15.88 0.34
C LEU A 220 -21.60 -16.26 1.48
N GLN A 221 -22.65 -15.46 1.68
CA GLN A 221 -23.79 -15.97 2.43
C GLN A 221 -24.56 -16.93 1.53
N HIS A 222 -24.60 -18.22 1.90
CA HIS A 222 -25.75 -19.03 1.57
C HIS A 222 -26.89 -18.58 2.48
N SER A 223 -28.05 -18.26 1.90
CA SER A 223 -29.27 -18.00 2.67
C SER A 223 -29.53 -19.18 3.62
N GLU A 224 -29.30 -19.00 4.91
CA GLU A 224 -29.81 -19.90 5.93
C GLU A 224 -31.35 -19.86 5.88
N PRO A 225 -32.05 -21.00 5.84
CA PRO A 225 -33.49 -21.00 5.92
C PRO A 225 -33.88 -20.56 7.32
N ARG A 226 -34.79 -19.59 7.38
CA ARG A 226 -35.37 -18.99 8.58
C ARG A 226 -35.96 -20.10 9.48
N ARG A 227 -35.18 -20.62 10.43
CA ARG A 227 -35.66 -21.59 11.43
C ARG A 227 -36.05 -20.83 12.70
N GLY A 228 -37.33 -20.92 13.02
CA GLY A 228 -37.95 -20.21 14.13
C GLY A 228 -37.37 -20.61 15.49
N ASN A 229 -37.43 -19.60 16.37
CA ASN A 229 -37.62 -19.66 17.82
C ASN A 229 -36.76 -20.62 18.66
N GLY A 230 -35.88 -20.01 19.47
CA GLY A 230 -35.46 -20.54 20.76
C GLY A 230 -34.09 -21.23 20.79
N GLY A 231 -33.17 -20.69 21.60
CA GLY A 231 -31.99 -21.42 22.09
C GLY A 231 -30.67 -20.70 21.84
N ALA A 232 -30.04 -20.24 22.91
CA ALA A 232 -28.70 -19.65 22.91
C ALA A 232 -27.64 -20.57 22.26
N ALA A 233 -26.84 -20.02 21.34
CA ALA A 233 -25.61 -20.64 20.86
C ALA A 233 -24.57 -19.54 20.58
N GLY A 234 -23.34 -19.79 21.04
CA GLY A 234 -22.35 -18.77 21.36
C GLY A 234 -21.72 -18.03 20.18
N ILE A 235 -21.38 -16.77 20.47
CA ILE A 235 -20.51 -15.91 19.66
C ILE A 235 -19.12 -16.56 19.63
N LEU A 236 -18.74 -17.16 18.50
CA LEU A 236 -17.41 -17.73 18.31
C LEU A 236 -16.48 -16.65 17.74
N PHE A 237 -15.78 -15.98 18.65
CA PHE A 237 -14.61 -15.16 18.36
C PHE A 237 -13.46 -16.03 17.82
N GLY A 238 -12.77 -15.51 16.80
CA GLY A 238 -11.38 -15.89 16.50
C GLY A 238 -11.20 -17.17 15.70
N VAL A 239 -10.96 -17.03 14.39
CA VAL A 239 -10.23 -18.05 13.62
C VAL A 239 -8.96 -17.42 13.07
N SER A 240 -7.82 -17.94 13.52
CA SER A 240 -6.50 -17.60 13.00
C SER A 240 -6.41 -17.94 11.50
N PRO A 241 -5.68 -17.13 10.69
CA PRO A 241 -5.66 -17.26 9.22
C PRO A 241 -4.88 -18.48 8.68
N LEU A 242 -4.61 -19.50 9.52
CA LEU A 242 -3.84 -20.70 9.18
C LEU A 242 -4.59 -22.02 9.42
N GLY A 243 -5.85 -22.01 9.87
CA GLY A 243 -6.66 -23.22 9.97
C GLY A 243 -7.36 -23.55 8.65
N THR A 244 -7.14 -24.75 8.11
CA THR A 244 -7.93 -25.29 6.99
C THR A 244 -9.37 -25.55 7.44
N PRO A 245 -10.40 -24.97 6.80
CA PRO A 245 -11.78 -25.29 7.14
C PRO A 245 -12.18 -26.67 6.63
N PHE A 246 -12.99 -27.38 7.44
CA PHE A 246 -13.49 -28.72 7.20
C PHE A 246 -14.53 -28.72 6.07
N VAL A 247 -14.37 -29.60 5.08
CA VAL A 247 -15.32 -29.78 3.96
C VAL A 247 -16.41 -30.76 4.40
N GLY A 248 -17.57 -30.24 4.79
CA GLY A 248 -18.78 -31.04 5.03
C GLY A 248 -19.50 -31.37 3.71
N SER A 249 -19.81 -32.66 3.54
CA SER A 249 -20.39 -33.28 2.33
C SER A 249 -21.68 -32.61 1.81
N LEU A 250 -21.72 -32.32 0.51
CA LEU A 250 -22.94 -32.02 -0.24
C LEU A 250 -23.92 -33.20 -0.17
N LYS A 251 -25.18 -32.93 0.15
CA LYS A 251 -26.30 -33.80 -0.22
C LYS A 251 -27.41 -32.93 -0.77
N GLY A 252 -27.75 -33.17 -2.04
CA GLY A 252 -28.66 -32.35 -2.82
C GLY A 252 -30.13 -32.50 -2.43
N GLY A 253 -30.86 -31.42 -2.68
CA GLY A 253 -32.32 -31.33 -2.70
C GLY A 253 -32.69 -30.06 -3.45
N SER A 254 -33.38 -30.22 -4.57
CA SER A 254 -33.93 -29.20 -5.47
C SER A 254 -35.05 -28.40 -4.81
N GLU A 255 -35.11 -27.09 -5.07
CA GLU A 255 -36.30 -26.36 -5.58
C GLU A 255 -36.06 -24.84 -5.59
N ASP A 256 -36.78 -24.17 -6.48
CA ASP A 256 -36.58 -22.84 -7.05
C ASP A 256 -36.48 -21.65 -6.08
N ALA A 257 -35.46 -20.81 -6.29
CA ALA A 257 -35.47 -19.38 -5.95
C ALA A 257 -34.47 -18.62 -6.84
N ASP A 258 -34.97 -17.64 -7.58
CA ASP A 258 -34.21 -16.63 -8.33
C ASP A 258 -33.39 -15.76 -7.36
N GLY A 259 -32.23 -16.28 -6.97
CA GLY A 259 -31.35 -15.67 -6.00
C GLY A 259 -29.94 -16.18 -6.23
N GLY A 260 -29.28 -15.65 -7.26
CA GLY A 260 -27.85 -15.89 -7.46
C GLY A 260 -27.04 -15.51 -6.21
N PRO A 261 -25.88 -16.15 -5.97
CA PRO A 261 -25.07 -15.87 -4.79
C PRO A 261 -24.66 -14.39 -4.76
N VAL A 262 -25.19 -13.63 -3.79
CA VAL A 262 -24.83 -12.23 -3.58
C VAL A 262 -23.48 -12.18 -2.88
N ALA A 263 -22.45 -11.73 -3.59
CA ALA A 263 -21.14 -11.49 -3.00
C ALA A 263 -21.19 -10.25 -2.11
N THR A 264 -20.94 -10.42 -0.81
CA THR A 264 -20.87 -9.31 0.14
C THR A 264 -19.43 -9.02 0.52
N LEU A 265 -19.05 -7.74 0.49
CA LEU A 265 -17.71 -7.27 0.83
C LEU A 265 -17.73 -6.67 2.24
N GLN A 266 -17.16 -7.38 3.20
CA GLN A 266 -17.14 -7.00 4.62
C GLN A 266 -15.91 -6.17 4.96
N LEU A 267 -16.09 -4.90 5.35
CA LEU A 267 -15.01 -4.07 5.89
C LEU A 267 -15.24 -3.80 7.38
N THR A 268 -14.15 -3.69 8.15
CA THR A 268 -14.24 -3.18 9.53
C THR A 268 -14.62 -1.70 9.53
N SER A 269 -15.35 -1.23 10.54
CA SER A 269 -15.72 0.19 10.70
C SER A 269 -14.51 1.15 10.61
N PHE A 270 -13.39 0.77 11.22
CA PHE A 270 -12.16 1.55 11.17
C PHE A 270 -11.57 1.65 9.75
N LEU A 271 -11.64 0.59 8.95
CA LEU A 271 -11.22 0.63 7.55
C LEU A 271 -12.17 1.48 6.70
N CYS A 272 -13.48 1.43 6.97
CA CYS A 272 -14.48 2.30 6.32
C CYS A 272 -14.19 3.80 6.63
N SER A 273 -13.89 4.13 7.89
CA SER A 273 -13.50 5.48 8.30
C SER A 273 -12.21 5.95 7.61
N LEU A 274 -11.17 5.11 7.53
CA LEU A 274 -9.95 5.45 6.80
C LEU A 274 -10.16 5.59 5.28
N LEU A 275 -11.11 4.84 4.71
CA LEU A 275 -11.45 4.95 3.30
C LEU A 275 -12.13 6.31 3.00
N SER A 276 -12.93 6.80 3.94
CA SER A 276 -13.65 8.08 3.86
C SER A 276 -12.75 9.31 3.97
N LEU A 277 -11.51 9.14 4.42
CA LEU A 277 -10.50 10.20 4.34
C LEU A 277 -10.25 10.52 2.87
N GLU A 278 -10.60 11.76 2.48
CA GLU A 278 -10.34 12.28 1.15
C GLU A 278 -8.85 12.06 0.80
N PRO A 279 -8.56 11.47 -0.36
CA PRO A 279 -7.18 11.34 -0.80
C PRO A 279 -6.59 12.75 -0.94
N PHE A 280 -5.32 12.90 -0.56
CA PHE A 280 -4.59 14.17 -0.63
C PHE A 280 -4.85 14.84 -1.98
N ASP A 281 -5.47 16.02 -1.96
CA ASP A 281 -5.83 16.74 -3.16
C ASP A 281 -4.55 17.37 -3.73
N LEU A 282 -3.83 16.59 -4.53
CA LEU A 282 -2.56 16.99 -5.16
C LEU A 282 -2.70 18.23 -6.07
N GLN A 283 -3.92 18.66 -6.40
CA GLN A 283 -4.20 19.89 -7.16
C GLN A 283 -4.64 21.06 -6.28
N ALA A 284 -5.16 20.81 -5.07
CA ALA A 284 -5.50 21.87 -4.14
C ALA A 284 -4.40 22.02 -3.09
N GLY A 285 -3.53 23.01 -3.27
CA GLY A 285 -2.70 23.57 -2.20
C GLY A 285 -3.51 24.24 -1.08
N LYS A 286 -4.68 23.70 -0.73
CA LYS A 286 -5.56 24.13 0.36
C LYS A 286 -6.29 22.91 0.91
N THR A 287 -6.01 22.59 2.17
CA THR A 287 -6.94 21.85 3.03
C THR A 287 -8.29 22.57 2.99
N LYS A 288 -9.34 21.94 2.47
CA LYS A 288 -10.70 22.41 2.75
C LYS A 288 -10.89 22.33 4.26
N ARG A 289 -11.16 23.50 4.85
CA ARG A 289 -11.46 23.67 6.28
C ARG A 289 -12.76 22.97 6.66
#